data_AF-A0A2V5SPZ8-F1
#
_entry.id   AF-A0A2V5SPZ8-F1
#
_cell.length_a   1.000
_cell.length_b   1.000
_cell.length_c   1.000
_cell.angle_alpha   90.00
_cell.angle_beta   90.00
_cell.angle_gamma   90.00
#
_symmetry.space_group_name_H-M   'P 1'
#
loop_
_entity.id
_entity.type
_entity.pdbx_description
1 polymer ?
#
loop_
_entity_poly.entity_id
_entity_poly.type
_entity_poly.pdbx_seq_one_letter_code
_entity_poly.pdbx_strand_id
1 'polypeptide(L)'
;MAASPSVMAQVQTTGTPGSPGATTTIDGKQIPPPDPKFGGVIKDTAVDSKPYWPPTIVPPKGAPNVLLIMTDDQGYGITSTFGGVIPTPAMDRIAKAGLRYTQFHTTALCSPTRAALITGRNHHS
;
A
#
# COMPACT_ATOMS: atom_id res chain seq x y z
N MET A 1 -19.00 17.24 -12.47
CA MET A 1 -18.23 16.00 -12.69
C MET A 1 -16.99 16.38 -13.51
N ALA A 2 -15.95 16.90 -12.86
CA ALA A 2 -14.71 17.22 -13.55
C ALA A 2 -13.88 15.93 -13.57
N ALA A 3 -13.59 15.41 -14.76
CA ALA A 3 -12.66 14.32 -14.93
C ALA A 3 -11.30 14.77 -14.40
N SER A 4 -10.81 14.14 -13.32
CA SER A 4 -9.43 14.32 -12.87
C SER A 4 -8.53 13.95 -14.04
N PRO A 5 -7.59 14.82 -14.45
CA PRO A 5 -6.68 14.48 -15.53
C PRO A 5 -5.89 13.26 -15.10
N SER A 6 -5.92 12.22 -15.94
CA SER A 6 -5.11 11.02 -15.75
C SER A 6 -3.65 11.46 -15.87
N VAL A 7 -3.03 11.75 -14.73
CA VAL A 7 -1.59 12.01 -14.66
C VAL A 7 -0.95 10.66 -14.93
N MET A 8 -0.56 10.40 -16.17
CA MET A 8 0.48 9.42 -16.43
C MET A 8 1.73 9.92 -15.70
N ALA A 9 1.93 9.45 -14.48
CA ALA A 9 3.08 9.81 -13.67
C ALA A 9 4.31 9.22 -14.37
N GLN A 10 5.08 10.07 -15.05
CA GLN A 10 6.40 9.68 -15.52
C GLN A 10 7.22 9.23 -14.31
N VAL A 11 8.01 8.17 -14.48
CA VAL A 11 8.96 7.71 -13.48
C VAL A 11 9.96 8.84 -13.24
N GLN A 12 9.96 9.36 -12.02
CA GLN A 12 10.81 10.46 -11.59
C GLN A 12 11.72 9.94 -10.49
N THR A 13 13.03 9.95 -10.75
CA THR A 13 14.05 9.62 -9.75
C THR A 13 14.61 10.91 -9.16
N THR A 14 14.64 11.00 -7.83
CA THR A 14 15.22 12.13 -7.09
C THR A 14 16.43 11.65 -6.29
N GLY A 15 17.49 12.46 -6.27
CA GLY A 15 18.75 12.12 -5.60
C GLY A 15 19.76 11.40 -6.49
N THR A 16 20.94 11.09 -5.95
CA THR A 16 22.02 10.42 -6.68
C THR A 16 21.73 8.93 -6.81
N PRO A 17 21.61 8.37 -8.03
CA PRO A 17 21.40 6.93 -8.22
C PRO A 17 22.45 6.09 -7.51
N GLY A 18 22.03 5.01 -6.86
CA GLY A 18 22.94 4.15 -6.10
C GLY A 18 23.33 4.67 -4.72
N SER A 19 22.71 5.74 -4.22
CA SER A 19 22.90 6.26 -2.86
C SER A 19 21.71 5.96 -1.94
N PRO A 20 21.90 5.88 -0.60
CA PRO A 20 20.81 5.57 0.34
C PRO A 20 19.62 6.53 0.30
N GLY A 21 19.83 7.77 -0.18
CA GLY A 21 18.80 8.80 -0.24
C GLY A 21 18.04 8.88 -1.56
N ALA A 22 18.35 8.03 -2.54
CA ALA A 22 17.67 8.04 -3.83
C ALA A 22 16.22 7.57 -3.69
N THR A 23 15.28 8.27 -4.32
CA THR A 23 13.87 7.87 -4.40
C THR A 23 13.42 7.81 -5.85
N THR A 24 12.41 6.98 -6.13
CA THR A 24 11.81 6.93 -7.46
C THR A 24 10.32 6.67 -7.39
N THR A 25 9.58 7.17 -8.37
CA THR A 25 8.17 6.78 -8.58
C THR A 25 8.09 5.53 -9.45
N ILE A 26 6.95 4.81 -9.40
CA ILE A 26 6.64 3.69 -10.29
C ILE A 26 5.41 4.02 -11.13
N ASP A 27 5.32 3.43 -12.32
CA ASP A 27 4.17 3.64 -13.23
C ASP A 27 2.90 2.91 -12.78
N GLY A 28 3.03 1.91 -11.88
CA GLY A 28 1.93 1.12 -11.32
C GLY A 28 1.32 0.09 -12.29
N LYS A 29 1.91 -0.15 -13.47
CA LYS A 29 1.36 -1.11 -14.46
C LYS A 29 1.58 -2.56 -14.06
N GLN A 30 2.59 -2.83 -13.24
CA GLN A 30 2.94 -4.16 -12.77
C GLN A 30 3.19 -4.12 -11.26
N ILE A 31 2.52 -5.01 -10.53
CA ILE A 31 2.72 -5.21 -9.09
C ILE A 31 2.96 -6.72 -8.85
N PRO A 32 4.05 -7.10 -8.16
CA PRO A 32 5.11 -6.23 -7.63
C PRO A 32 5.93 -5.57 -8.76
N PRO A 33 6.47 -4.36 -8.55
CA PRO A 33 7.34 -3.73 -9.53
C PRO A 33 8.56 -4.63 -9.79
N PRO A 34 9.06 -4.68 -11.04
CA PRO A 34 10.24 -5.48 -11.36
C PRO A 34 11.47 -4.98 -10.61
N ASP A 35 12.34 -5.91 -10.22
CA ASP A 35 13.56 -5.58 -9.48
C ASP A 35 14.46 -4.65 -10.32
N PRO A 36 14.97 -3.56 -9.72
CA PRO A 36 15.90 -2.68 -10.41
C PRO A 36 17.23 -3.40 -10.63
N LYS A 37 17.88 -3.12 -11.78
CA LYS A 37 19.23 -3.63 -12.03
C LYS A 37 20.21 -3.08 -10.99
N PHE A 38 21.04 -3.95 -10.42
CA PHE A 38 22.12 -3.55 -9.54
C PHE A 38 23.19 -2.79 -10.33
N GLY A 39 23.45 -1.54 -9.94
CA GLY A 39 24.45 -0.66 -10.58
C GLY A 39 25.82 -0.64 -9.90
N GLY A 40 26.03 -1.51 -8.92
CA GLY A 40 27.30 -1.64 -8.19
C GLY A 40 28.26 -2.62 -8.85
N VAL A 41 29.33 -2.96 -8.13
CA VAL A 41 30.32 -3.94 -8.56
C VAL A 41 30.55 -4.92 -7.42
N ILE A 42 30.43 -6.22 -7.70
CA ILE A 42 30.68 -7.30 -6.76
C ILE A 42 32.08 -7.85 -7.05
N LYS A 43 32.93 -7.92 -6.03
CA LYS A 43 34.25 -8.56 -6.06
C LYS A 43 34.46 -9.44 -4.83
N ASP A 44 35.60 -10.11 -4.76
CA ASP A 44 35.92 -11.08 -3.70
C ASP A 44 35.98 -10.46 -2.30
N THR A 45 36.27 -9.16 -2.20
CA THR A 45 36.27 -8.42 -0.94
C THR A 45 35.30 -7.25 -0.95
N ALA A 46 34.79 -6.88 0.22
CA ALA A 46 33.92 -5.73 0.39
C ALA A 46 34.63 -4.40 0.07
N VAL A 47 35.94 -4.32 0.35
CA VAL A 47 36.74 -3.11 0.08
C VAL A 47 36.94 -2.86 -1.40
N ASP A 48 37.02 -3.92 -2.22
CA ASP A 48 37.18 -3.79 -3.66
C ASP A 48 35.85 -3.67 -4.41
N SER A 49 34.74 -3.91 -3.71
CA SER A 49 33.37 -3.84 -4.23
C SER A 49 32.83 -2.42 -4.21
N LYS A 50 31.91 -2.12 -5.14
CA LYS A 50 31.18 -0.84 -5.16
C LYS A 50 29.72 -1.10 -4.74
N PRO A 51 29.27 -0.57 -3.59
CA PRO A 51 27.89 -0.73 -3.18
C PRO A 51 26.96 0.08 -4.08
N TYR A 52 25.70 -0.35 -4.14
CA TYR A 52 24.64 0.35 -4.87
C TYR A 52 23.32 0.16 -4.15
N TRP A 53 22.71 1.28 -3.75
CA TRP A 53 21.39 1.30 -3.14
C TRP A 53 20.31 1.50 -4.21
N PRO A 54 19.36 0.57 -4.36
CA PRO A 54 18.21 0.80 -5.22
C PRO A 54 17.41 1.99 -4.67
N PRO A 55 16.86 2.85 -5.54
CA PRO A 55 16.06 3.98 -5.09
C PRO A 55 14.80 3.49 -4.37
N THR A 56 14.45 4.15 -3.26
CA THR A 56 13.24 3.83 -2.50
C THR A 56 12.00 4.25 -3.30
N ILE A 57 11.02 3.36 -3.44
CA ILE A 57 9.77 3.68 -4.13
C ILE A 57 8.95 4.67 -3.31
N VAL A 58 8.58 5.81 -3.91
CA VAL A 58 7.75 6.86 -3.30
C VAL A 58 6.55 7.17 -4.19
N PRO A 59 5.41 7.62 -3.61
CA PRO A 59 4.27 8.02 -4.40
C PRO A 59 4.59 9.24 -5.27
N PRO A 60 4.00 9.36 -6.47
CA PRO A 60 4.17 10.53 -7.32
C PRO A 60 3.58 11.80 -6.67
N LYS A 61 4.07 12.96 -7.09
CA LYS A 61 3.57 14.25 -6.61
C LYS A 61 2.07 14.37 -6.87
N GLY A 62 1.30 14.68 -5.82
CA GLY A 62 -0.16 14.80 -5.90
C GLY A 62 -0.92 13.48 -5.76
N ALA A 63 -0.25 12.35 -5.52
CA ALA A 63 -0.92 11.12 -5.13
C ALA A 63 -1.72 11.32 -3.82
N PRO A 64 -2.90 10.69 -3.69
CA PRO A 64 -3.68 10.76 -2.47
C PRO A 64 -2.98 10.02 -1.33
N ASN A 65 -3.19 10.49 -0.10
CA ASN A 65 -2.84 9.72 1.08
C ASN A 65 -3.90 8.63 1.30
N VAL A 66 -3.46 7.40 1.57
CA VAL A 66 -4.34 6.27 1.90
C VAL A 66 -4.17 5.94 3.37
N LEU A 67 -5.26 6.00 4.13
CA LEU A 67 -5.30 5.57 5.54
C LEU A 67 -6.14 4.30 5.64
N LEU A 68 -5.49 3.19 5.98
CA LEU A 68 -6.14 1.90 6.23
C LEU A 68 -6.30 1.70 7.73
N ILE A 69 -7.55 1.61 8.19
CA ILE A 69 -7.91 1.29 9.58
C ILE A 69 -8.54 -0.10 9.60
N MET A 70 -7.99 -0.98 10.42
CA MET A 70 -8.51 -2.34 10.62
C MET A 70 -8.69 -2.61 12.11
N THR A 71 -9.90 -2.97 12.49
CA THR A 71 -10.26 -3.37 13.85
C THR A 71 -10.08 -4.87 14.02
N ASP A 72 -9.63 -5.31 15.20
CA ASP A 72 -9.53 -6.74 15.53
C ASP A 72 -10.84 -7.24 16.15
N ASP A 73 -11.23 -8.48 15.83
CA ASP A 73 -12.39 -9.20 16.39
C ASP A 73 -13.73 -8.44 16.43
N GLN A 74 -13.93 -7.49 15.53
CA GLN A 74 -15.18 -6.73 15.47
C GLN A 74 -16.24 -7.46 14.63
N GLY A 75 -17.23 -8.04 15.30
CA GLY A 75 -18.40 -8.65 14.65
C GLY A 75 -19.24 -7.63 13.85
N TYR A 76 -19.75 -8.07 12.69
CA TYR A 76 -20.50 -7.22 11.74
C TYR A 76 -21.68 -6.48 12.39
N GLY A 77 -22.46 -7.17 13.24
CA GLY A 77 -23.66 -6.62 13.89
C GLY A 77 -23.41 -5.85 15.19
N ILE A 78 -22.16 -5.57 15.56
CA ILE A 78 -21.85 -4.90 16.84
C ILE A 78 -22.04 -3.38 16.74
N THR A 79 -21.56 -2.77 15.67
CA THR A 79 -21.50 -1.30 15.51
C THR A 79 -22.79 -0.69 14.98
N SER A 80 -23.13 0.52 15.44
CA SER A 80 -24.28 1.30 14.94
C SER A 80 -24.25 1.53 13.43
N THR A 81 -23.05 1.56 12.83
CA THR A 81 -22.84 1.77 11.40
C THR A 81 -23.52 0.72 10.52
N PHE A 82 -23.69 -0.50 11.05
CA PHE A 82 -24.34 -1.65 10.41
C PHE A 82 -25.62 -2.10 11.14
N GLY A 83 -26.19 -1.25 12.01
CA GLY A 83 -27.43 -1.55 12.74
C GLY A 83 -27.25 -2.23 14.10
N GLY A 84 -26.03 -2.31 14.59
CA GLY A 84 -25.72 -2.81 15.94
C GLY A 84 -26.06 -1.82 17.05
N VAL A 85 -26.08 -2.31 18.29
CA VAL A 85 -26.50 -1.53 19.47
C VAL A 85 -25.41 -0.61 20.03
N ILE A 86 -24.14 -0.82 19.65
CA ILE A 86 -23.02 -0.05 20.19
C ILE A 86 -22.82 1.23 19.38
N PRO A 87 -22.97 2.43 19.98
CA PRO A 87 -22.78 3.68 19.27
C PRO A 87 -21.33 3.87 18.83
N THR A 88 -21.11 4.07 17.53
CA THR A 88 -19.79 4.34 16.93
C THR A 88 -19.83 5.61 16.07
N PRO A 89 -19.98 6.80 16.68
CA PRO A 89 -20.25 8.05 15.94
C PRO A 89 -19.15 8.45 14.95
N ALA A 90 -17.89 8.09 15.22
CA ALA A 90 -16.79 8.34 14.29
C ALA A 90 -16.90 7.47 13.02
N MET A 91 -17.23 6.19 13.17
CA MET A 91 -17.46 5.27 12.04
C MET A 91 -18.71 5.68 11.27
N ASP A 92 -19.78 6.09 11.96
CA ASP A 92 -21.02 6.58 11.35
C ASP A 92 -20.77 7.82 10.49
N ARG A 93 -19.92 8.75 10.96
CA ARG A 93 -19.55 9.94 10.20
C ARG A 93 -18.80 9.58 8.91
N ILE A 94 -17.86 8.64 8.98
CA ILE A 94 -17.09 8.18 7.81
C ILE A 94 -18.03 7.48 6.81
N ALA A 95 -18.89 6.59 7.30
CA ALA A 95 -19.86 5.87 6.47
C ALA A 95 -20.86 6.80 5.76
N LYS A 96 -21.31 7.88 6.41
CA LYS A 96 -22.21 8.88 5.81
C LYS A 96 -21.53 9.72 4.73
N ALA A 97 -20.21 9.91 4.82
CA ALA A 97 -19.41 10.67 3.87
C ALA A 97 -18.85 9.82 2.72
N GLY A 98 -19.14 8.51 2.69
CA GLY A 98 -18.51 7.57 1.76
C GLY A 98 -19.39 6.37 1.42
N LEU A 99 -18.73 5.23 1.22
CA LEU A 99 -19.37 3.97 0.86
C LEU A 99 -19.40 3.00 2.05
N ARG A 100 -20.43 2.15 2.10
CA ARG A 100 -20.53 1.02 3.02
C ARG A 100 -20.70 -0.26 2.22
N TYR A 101 -19.92 -1.28 2.56
CA TYR A 101 -20.00 -2.61 1.96
C TYR A 101 -20.76 -3.55 2.90
N THR A 102 -21.86 -4.14 2.42
CA THR A 102 -22.70 -5.07 3.19
C THR A 102 -22.38 -6.55 2.90
N GLN A 103 -21.49 -6.80 1.93
CA GLN A 103 -20.97 -8.13 1.56
C GLN A 103 -19.45 -8.08 1.51
N PHE A 104 -18.84 -7.76 2.66
CA PHE A 104 -17.39 -7.76 2.85
C PHE A 104 -17.00 -8.99 3.66
N HIS A 105 -16.04 -9.77 3.17
CA HIS A 105 -15.64 -11.02 3.80
C HIS A 105 -14.15 -11.00 4.18
N THR A 106 -13.86 -11.54 5.35
CA THR A 106 -12.52 -11.87 5.81
C THR A 106 -12.34 -13.39 5.85
N THR A 107 -11.15 -13.86 6.21
CA THR A 107 -11.00 -15.26 6.60
C THR A 107 -11.45 -15.45 8.05
N ALA A 108 -11.50 -16.70 8.52
CA ALA A 108 -11.95 -17.03 9.87
C ALA A 108 -10.92 -16.71 10.98
N LEU A 109 -9.68 -16.33 10.64
CA LEU A 109 -8.60 -16.10 11.61
C LEU A 109 -7.82 -14.80 11.30
N CYS A 110 -7.17 -14.26 12.34
CA CYS A 110 -6.43 -12.99 12.26
C CYS A 110 -5.29 -13.05 11.23
N SER A 111 -4.39 -14.04 11.34
CA SER A 111 -3.21 -14.17 10.48
C SER A 111 -3.55 -14.31 8.99
N PRO A 112 -4.44 -15.24 8.56
CA PRO A 112 -4.80 -15.35 7.14
C PRO A 112 -5.56 -14.12 6.61
N THR A 113 -6.37 -13.43 7.42
CA THR A 113 -7.02 -12.17 7.02
C THR A 113 -5.98 -11.08 6.75
N ARG A 114 -5.03 -10.91 7.66
CA ARG A 114 -3.95 -9.92 7.53
C ARG A 114 -3.02 -10.24 6.35
N ALA A 115 -2.67 -11.50 6.17
CA ALA A 115 -1.85 -11.95 5.05
C ALA A 115 -2.54 -11.68 3.71
N ALA A 116 -3.83 -12.01 3.58
CA ALA A 116 -4.60 -11.76 2.36
C ALA A 116 -4.74 -10.25 2.06
N LEU A 117 -4.97 -9.43 3.09
CA LEU A 117 -5.07 -7.98 2.96
C LEU A 117 -3.76 -7.33 2.46
N ILE A 118 -2.61 -7.73 3.01
CA ILE A 118 -1.31 -7.14 2.67
C ILE A 118 -0.81 -7.61 1.31
N THR A 119 -1.07 -8.88 0.96
CA THR A 119 -0.52 -9.48 -0.26
C THR A 119 -1.47 -9.46 -1.45
N GLY A 120 -2.77 -9.23 -1.23
CA GLY A 120 -3.81 -9.37 -2.25
C GLY A 120 -4.01 -10.81 -2.73
N ARG A 121 -3.51 -11.82 -2.00
CA ARG A 121 -3.60 -13.24 -2.36
C ARG A 121 -4.47 -14.02 -1.37
N ASN A 122 -5.03 -15.14 -1.84
CA ASN A 122 -5.74 -16.04 -0.95
C ASN A 122 -4.74 -16.76 -0.01
N HIS A 123 -5.15 -17.04 1.22
CA HIS A 123 -4.34 -17.72 2.25
C HIS A 123 -4.06 -19.19 1.94
N HIS A 124 -4.75 -19.77 0.95
CA HIS A 124 -4.58 -21.14 0.49
C HIS A 124 -3.60 -21.26 -0.71
N SER A 125 -3.02 -20.15 -1.16
CA SER A 125 -2.12 -20.09 -2.32
C SER A 125 -0.64 -20.15 -1.93
#